data_AF-A0A925UCW6-F1
#
_entry.id   AF-A0A925UCW6-F1
#
_cell.length_a   1.000
_cell.length_b   1.000
_cell.length_c   1.000
_cell.angle_alpha   90.00
_cell.angle_beta   90.00
_cell.angle_gamma   90.00
#
_symmetry.space_group_name_H-M   'P 1'
#
loop_
_entity.id
_entity.type
_entity.pdbx_description
1 polymer ?
#
loop_
_entity_poly.entity_id
_entity_poly.type
_entity_poly.pdbx_seq_one_letter_code
_entity_poly.pdbx_strand_id
1 'polypeptide(L)' 'MSSLLFLNLGTPEILILIIGGIPFILMLISIIDIAKSDFKDSTTKLMWVLIVFFLPVLGSLIYLLIGRSQKVLPGTK' A
#
# COMPACT_ATOMS: atom_id res chain seq x y z
N MET A 1 -24.51 -19.39 -14.31
CA MET A 1 -23.24 -19.21 -13.56
C MET A 1 -22.10 -19.42 -14.54
N SER A 2 -21.79 -18.40 -15.33
CA SER A 2 -20.74 -18.45 -16.34
C SER A 2 -19.46 -17.96 -15.68
N SER A 3 -18.67 -18.88 -15.14
CA SER A 3 -17.26 -18.58 -14.85
C SER A 3 -16.58 -18.15 -16.15
N LEU A 4 -15.63 -17.21 -16.05
CA LEU A 4 -14.98 -16.55 -17.18
C LEU A 4 -14.15 -17.57 -18.00
N LEU A 5 -14.83 -18.27 -18.92
CA LEU A 5 -14.34 -19.41 -19.72
C LEU A 5 -13.11 -19.09 -20.58
N PHE A 6 -12.84 -17.81 -20.86
CA PHE A 6 -11.69 -17.37 -21.67
C PHE A 6 -10.34 -17.41 -20.92
N LEU A 7 -10.34 -17.46 -19.58
CA LEU A 7 -9.13 -17.60 -18.77
C LEU A 7 -9.06 -18.94 -18.02
N ASN A 8 -10.09 -19.79 -18.13
CA ASN A 8 -10.22 -21.02 -17.35
C ASN A 8 -10.07 -20.80 -15.82
N LEU A 9 -10.45 -19.62 -15.33
CA LEU A 9 -10.35 -19.27 -13.91
C LEU A 9 -11.66 -19.64 -13.20
N GLY A 10 -11.53 -20.42 -12.14
CA GLY A 10 -12.62 -20.74 -11.23
C GLY A 10 -12.82 -19.68 -10.15
N THR A 11 -13.78 -19.94 -9.26
CA THR A 11 -14.08 -19.08 -8.11
C THR A 11 -12.90 -18.95 -7.13
N PRO A 12 -12.13 -20.00 -6.80
CA PRO A 12 -10.98 -19.90 -5.90
C PRO A 12 -9.86 -18.99 -6.42
N GLU A 13 -9.57 -19.03 -7.72
CA GLU A 13 -8.50 -18.25 -8.35
C GLU A 13 -8.83 -16.76 -8.35
N ILE A 14 -10.11 -16.41 -8.58
CA ILE A 14 -10.60 -15.03 -8.48
C ILE A 14 -10.45 -14.50 -7.05
N LEU A 15 -10.77 -15.31 -6.04
CA LEU A 15 -10.61 -14.91 -4.64
C LEU A 15 -9.14 -14.65 -4.28
N ILE A 16 -8.22 -15.50 -4.75
CA ILE A 16 -6.78 -15.31 -4.53
C ILE A 16 -6.30 -14.01 -5.20
N LEU A 17 -6.74 -13.72 -6.43
CA LEU A 17 -6.39 -12.49 -7.13
C LEU A 17 -6.90 -11.24 -6.41
N ILE A 18 -8.10 -11.29 -5.85
CA ILE A 18 -8.67 -10.15 -5.09
C ILE A 18 -7.93 -9.98 -3.76
N ILE A 19 -7.74 -11.07 -3.01
CA ILE A 19 -7.12 -11.06 -1.68
C ILE A 19 -5.63 -10.71 -1.76
N GLY A 20 -4.92 -11.12 -2.81
CA GLY A 20 -3.51 -10.78 -3.01
C GLY A 20 -3.29 -9.48 -3.78
N GLY A 21 -4.08 -9.25 -4.83
CA GLY A 21 -3.91 -8.12 -5.75
C GLY A 21 -4.28 -6.78 -5.14
N ILE A 22 -5.40 -6.69 -4.40
CA ILE A 22 -5.82 -5.42 -3.78
C ILE A 22 -4.78 -4.93 -2.76
N PRO A 23 -4.31 -5.75 -1.80
CA PRO A 23 -3.25 -5.34 -0.87
C PRO A 23 -1.96 -4.96 -1.56
N PHE A 24 -1.60 -5.67 -2.64
CA PHE A 24 -0.38 -5.37 -3.38
C PHE A 24 -0.46 -3.98 -4.03
N ILE A 25 -1.58 -3.64 -4.66
CA ILE A 25 -1.80 -2.30 -5.24
C ILE A 25 -1.78 -1.23 -4.14
N LEU A 26 -2.44 -1.47 -3.00
CA LEU A 26 -2.43 -0.54 -1.86
C LEU A 26 -1.01 -0.31 -1.31
N MET A 27 -0.21 -1.37 -1.21
CA MET A 27 1.19 -1.30 -0.80
C MET A 27 1.99 -0.43 -1.78
N LEU A 28 1.88 -0.67 -3.08
CA LEU A 28 2.58 0.13 -4.10
C LEU A 28 2.21 1.60 -4.03
N ILE A 29 0.92 1.93 -3.93
CA ILE A 29 0.45 3.31 -3.80
C ILE A 29 1.05 3.96 -2.55
N SER A 30 1.04 3.25 -1.42
CA SER A 30 1.58 3.74 -0.15
C SER A 30 3.09 3.98 -0.23
N ILE A 31 3.85 3.07 -0.84
CA ILE A 31 5.29 3.22 -1.04
C ILE A 31 5.61 4.41 -1.95
N ILE A 32 4.86 4.58 -3.05
CA ILE A 32 5.03 5.72 -3.95
C ILE A 32 4.72 7.03 -3.23
N ASP A 33 3.66 7.06 -2.43
CA ASP A 33 3.28 8.21 -1.61
C ASP A 33 4.37 8.55 -0.58
N ILE A 34 4.95 7.54 0.09
CA ILE A 34 6.10 7.73 1.00
C ILE A 34 7.31 8.27 0.25
N ALA A 35 7.67 7.66 -0.89
CA ALA A 35 8.85 8.06 -1.66
C ALA A 35 8.78 9.53 -2.10
N LYS A 36 7.61 9.95 -2.59
CA LYS A 36 7.35 11.33 -3.06
C LYS A 36 7.19 12.35 -1.93
N SER A 37 6.89 11.92 -0.71
CA SER A 37 6.65 12.84 0.40
C SER A 37 7.95 13.21 1.11
N ASP A 38 8.06 14.47 1.51
CA ASP A 38 9.11 14.92 2.42
C ASP A 38 8.68 14.65 3.86
N PHE A 39 9.56 14.00 4.62
CA PHE A 39 9.39 13.75 6.05
C PHE A 39 10.42 14.57 6.81
N LYS A 40 10.08 14.95 8.05
CA LYS A 40 10.95 15.76 8.90
C LYS A 40 12.26 15.03 9.24
N ASP A 41 12.19 13.71 9.30
CA ASP A 41 13.29 12.85 9.64
C ASP A 41 13.37 11.65 8.69
N SER A 42 14.60 11.34 8.23
CA SER A 42 14.87 10.25 7.30
C SER A 42 14.55 8.88 7.90
N THR A 43 14.70 8.72 9.21
CA THR A 43 14.38 7.47 9.92
C THR A 43 12.88 7.21 9.88
N THR A 44 12.07 8.25 10.11
CA THR A 44 10.60 8.18 10.01
C THR A 44 10.15 7.74 8.61
N LYS A 45 10.78 8.29 7.56
CA LYS A 45 10.51 7.88 6.18
C LYS A 45 10.80 6.39 5.96
N LEU A 46 11.97 5.92 6.40
CA LEU A 46 12.38 4.51 6.27
C LEU A 46 11.48 3.57 7.09
N MET A 47 11.07 3.97 8.30
CA MET A 47 10.14 3.19 9.12
C MET A 47 8.82 2.94 8.40
N TRP A 48 8.24 3.97 7.77
CA TRP A 48 6.99 3.79 7.02
C TRP A 48 7.17 2.87 5.82
N VAL A 49 8.30 2.96 5.09
CA VAL A 49 8.59 2.02 4.00
C VAL A 49 8.66 0.59 4.53
N LEU A 50 9.37 0.34 5.63
CA LEU A 50 9.50 -0.99 6.23
C LEU A 50 8.14 -1.54 6.69
N ILE A 51 7.35 -0.74 7.41
CA ILE A 51 6.03 -1.15 7.91
C ILE A 51 5.10 -1.52 6.75
N VAL A 52 5.04 -0.68 5.71
CA VAL A 52 4.21 -0.92 4.52
C VAL A 52 4.71 -2.14 3.74
N PHE A 53 6.02 -2.33 3.64
CA PHE A 53 6.62 -3.44 2.90
C PHE A 53 6.41 -4.80 3.58
N PHE A 54 6.61 -4.90 4.90
CA PHE A 54 6.44 -6.15 5.64
C PHE A 54 4.97 -6.46 5.97
N LEU A 55 4.12 -5.43 6.04
CA LEU A 55 2.69 -5.57 6.31
C LEU A 55 1.89 -4.84 5.21
N PRO A 56 1.73 -5.40 4.00
CA PRO A 56 1.10 -4.70 2.88
C PRO A 56 -0.35 -4.29 3.12
N VAL A 57 -1.11 -5.04 3.92
CA VAL A 57 -2.49 -4.65 4.29
C VAL A 57 -2.45 -3.65 5.46
N LEU A 58 -1.99 -4.12 6.62
CA LEU A 58 -2.07 -3.35 7.86
C LEU A 58 -1.14 -2.14 7.84
N GLY A 59 0.08 -2.29 7.35
CA GLY A 59 1.06 -1.21 7.24
C GLY A 59 0.60 -0.11 6.29
N SER A 60 0.01 -0.47 5.14
CA SER A 60 -0.61 0.52 4.24
C SER A 60 -1.77 1.25 4.91
N LEU A 61 -2.66 0.54 5.60
CA LEU A 61 -3.77 1.17 6.32
C LEU A 61 -3.28 2.13 7.41
N ILE A 62 -2.33 1.70 8.24
CA ILE A 62 -1.76 2.53 9.30
C ILE A 62 -1.03 3.74 8.70
N TYR A 63 -0.31 3.57 7.59
CA TYR A 63 0.33 4.68 6.88
C TYR A 63 -0.68 5.71 6.37
N LEU A 64 -1.77 5.24 5.74
CA LEU A 64 -2.80 6.11 5.19
C LEU A 64 -3.54 6.90 6.29
N LEU A 65 -3.73 6.30 7.47
CA LEU A 65 -4.42 6.93 8.60
C LEU A 65 -3.51 7.84 9.42
N ILE A 66 -2.29 7.39 9.74
CA ILE A 66 -1.39 8.04 10.70
C ILE A 66 -0.13 8.56 10.00
N GLY A 67 0.50 7.75 9.15
CA GLY A 67 1.76 8.13 8.50
C GLY A 67 1.68 9.37 7.62
N ARG A 68 0.51 9.67 7.04
CA ARG A 68 0.29 10.88 6.25
C ARG A 68 0.39 12.19 7.05
N SER A 69 0.05 12.19 8.34
CA SER A 69 0.14 13.40 9.17
C SER A 69 1.58 13.76 9.57
N GLN A 70 2.51 12.80 9.43
CA GLN A 70 3.92 12.97 9.76
C GLN A 70 4.74 13.57 8.60
N LYS A 71 4.10 13.86 7.46
CA LYS A 71 4.70 14.52 6.31
C LYS A 71 4.93 16.00 6.62
N VAL A 72 6.00 16.58 6.06
CA VAL A 72 6.24 18.02 6.14
C VAL A 72 5.29 18.72 5.19
N LEU A 73 4.62 19.76 5.68
CA LEU A 73 3.77 20.61 4.83
C LEU A 73 4.66 21.39 3.85
N PRO A 74 4.30 21.46 2.55
CA PRO A 74 5.04 22.25 1.58
C PRO A 74 4.94 23.73 1.96
N GLY A 75 6.00 24.30 2.54
CA GLY A 75 6.07 25.72 2.92
C GLY A 75 6.78 26.04 4.23
N THR A 76 7.07 25.03 5.07
CA THR A 76 7.76 25.24 6.37
C THR A 76 9.21 24.74 6.31
N LYS A 77 10.03 25.29 5.41
CA LYS A 77 11.49 25.14 5.48
C LYS A 77 12.10 26.24 6.33
#